data_AF-A0A841SSZ6-F1
#
_entry.id   AF-A0A841SSZ6-F1
#
_cell.length_a   1.000
_cell.length_b   1.000
_cell.length_c   1.000
_cell.angle_alpha   90.00
_cell.angle_beta   90.00
_cell.angle_gamma   90.00
#
_symmetry.space_group_name_H-M   'P 1'
#
loop_
_entity.id
_entity.type
_entity.pdbx_description
1 polymer ?
#
loop_
_entity_poly.entity_id
_entity_poly.type
_entity_poly.pdbx_seq_one_letter_code
_entity_poly.pdbx_strand_id
1 'polypeptide(L)'
;MNARKYVDRCLMELFNNGMRVTEQRKRMLSLVANSKHPQTAMELYRKMKRTFPGLSYETIYLNLKLFMDLRFIETILLGNEVRYRALPAVHAPLVQYICMDCKKAIQVSFDPSHPAFPMPEQFKSVNYKLDIFGYCRDCCDRGGSPAVQ
;
A
#
# COMPACT_ATOMS: atom_id res chain seq x y z
N MET A 1 -0.01 11.86 -1.29
CA MET A 1 -1.00 11.45 -2.31
C MET A 1 -2.37 12.02 -1.97
N ASN A 2 -3.13 12.55 -2.94
CA ASN A 2 -4.53 12.96 -2.72
C ASN A 2 -5.47 11.76 -2.94
N ALA A 3 -6.14 11.30 -1.87
CA ALA A 3 -6.94 10.08 -1.90
C ALA A 3 -8.13 10.16 -2.87
N ARG A 4 -8.80 11.31 -2.99
CA ARG A 4 -9.92 11.50 -3.91
C ARG A 4 -9.47 11.36 -5.36
N LYS A 5 -8.43 12.08 -5.76
CA LYS A 5 -7.85 11.98 -7.12
C LYS A 5 -7.38 10.56 -7.44
N TYR A 6 -6.78 9.87 -6.47
CA TYR A 6 -6.37 8.47 -6.64
C TYR A 6 -7.57 7.55 -6.94
N VAL A 7 -8.66 7.68 -6.17
CA VAL A 7 -9.86 6.84 -6.33
C VAL A 7 -10.52 7.15 -7.67
N ASP A 8 -10.72 8.42 -8.01
CA ASP A 8 -11.37 8.82 -9.27
C ASP A 8 -10.64 8.27 -10.49
N ARG A 9 -9.30 8.32 -10.49
CA ARG A 9 -8.47 7.68 -11.52
C ARG A 9 -8.70 6.16 -11.58
N CYS A 10 -8.64 5.45 -10.45
CA CYS A 10 -8.87 4.00 -10.45
C CYS A 10 -10.25 3.63 -11.00
N LEU A 11 -11.29 4.42 -10.69
CA LEU A 11 -12.64 4.19 -11.20
C LEU A 11 -12.72 4.41 -12.71
N MET A 12 -12.07 5.46 -13.21
CA MET A 12 -11.97 5.73 -14.65
C MET A 12 -11.22 4.59 -15.37
N GLU A 13 -10.15 4.08 -14.77
CA GLU A 13 -9.37 2.98 -15.33
C GLU A 13 -10.15 1.66 -15.31
N LEU A 14 -10.95 1.38 -14.27
CA LEU A 14 -11.91 0.26 -14.29
C LEU A 14 -12.89 0.39 -15.46
N PHE A 15 -13.50 1.57 -15.63
CA PHE A 15 -14.45 1.84 -16.71
C PHE A 15 -13.82 1.63 -18.09
N ASN A 16 -12.62 2.17 -18.32
CA ASN A 16 -11.90 2.05 -19.58
C ASN A 16 -11.50 0.60 -19.91
N ASN A 17 -11.31 -0.24 -18.89
CA ASN A 17 -11.03 -1.67 -19.05
C ASN A 17 -12.32 -2.52 -19.15
N GLY A 18 -13.50 -1.92 -19.32
CA GLY A 18 -14.77 -2.64 -19.41
C GLY A 18 -15.22 -3.27 -18.09
N MET A 19 -14.59 -2.91 -16.97
CA MET A 19 -14.88 -3.48 -15.66
C MET A 19 -15.97 -2.68 -14.96
N ARG A 20 -16.94 -3.38 -14.37
CA ARG A 20 -18.07 -2.75 -13.65
C ARG A 20 -17.59 -1.84 -12.51
N VAL A 21 -17.93 -0.56 -12.55
CA VAL A 21 -17.71 0.34 -11.42
C VAL A 21 -18.81 0.10 -10.38
N THR A 22 -18.44 -0.17 -9.13
CA THR A 22 -19.39 -0.43 -8.04
C THR A 22 -19.02 0.36 -6.78
N GLU A 23 -20.00 0.63 -5.93
CA GLU A 23 -19.75 1.29 -4.63
C GLU A 23 -18.83 0.47 -3.73
N GLN A 24 -18.86 -0.87 -3.82
CA GLN A 24 -17.91 -1.73 -3.11
C GLN A 24 -16.47 -1.49 -3.56
N ARG A 25 -16.22 -1.43 -4.88
CA ARG A 25 -14.89 -1.16 -5.44
C ARG A 25 -14.40 0.23 -5.05
N LYS A 26 -15.24 1.24 -5.20
CA LYS A 26 -14.97 2.62 -4.77
C LYS A 26 -14.63 2.71 -3.29
N ARG A 27 -15.40 2.05 -2.43
CA ARG A 27 -15.17 2.06 -0.98
C ARG A 27 -13.86 1.38 -0.62
N MET A 28 -13.56 0.22 -1.22
CA MET A 28 -12.32 -0.51 -0.96
C MET A 28 -11.08 0.26 -1.41
N LEU A 29 -11.13 0.88 -2.60
CA LEU A 29 -10.08 1.80 -3.08
C LEU A 29 -9.90 2.99 -2.15
N SER A 30 -11.00 3.55 -1.62
CA SER A 30 -10.95 4.63 -0.63
C SER A 30 -10.31 4.18 0.68
N LEU A 31 -10.53 2.94 1.14
CA LEU A 31 -9.93 2.42 2.36
C LEU A 31 -8.41 2.31 2.23
N VAL A 32 -7.90 1.78 1.10
CA VAL A 32 -6.44 1.70 0.89
C VAL A 32 -5.81 3.07 0.67
N ALA A 33 -6.49 3.99 -0.02
CA ALA A 33 -5.97 5.33 -0.30
C ALA A 33 -5.84 6.22 0.94
N ASN A 34 -6.73 6.06 1.93
CA ASN A 34 -6.74 6.86 3.15
C ASN A 34 -6.00 6.18 4.32
N SER A 35 -5.48 4.97 4.12
CA SER A 35 -4.81 4.26 5.19
C SER A 35 -3.42 4.83 5.49
N LYS A 36 -3.09 4.97 6.77
CA LYS A 36 -1.74 5.36 7.24
C LYS A 36 -0.76 4.18 7.29
N HIS A 37 -1.23 2.98 7.02
CA HIS A 37 -0.44 1.75 7.05
C HIS A 37 -1.00 0.73 6.04
N PRO A 38 -0.14 -0.13 5.46
CA PRO A 38 -0.56 -1.25 4.63
C PRO A 38 -1.60 -2.11 5.35
N GLN A 39 -2.62 -2.59 4.64
CA GLN A 39 -3.77 -3.29 5.21
C GLN A 39 -3.73 -4.78 4.90
N THR A 40 -4.12 -5.65 5.83
CA THR A 40 -4.38 -7.05 5.49
C THR A 40 -5.73 -7.21 4.77
N ALA A 41 -5.92 -8.33 4.07
CA ALA A 41 -7.22 -8.69 3.52
C ALA A 41 -8.31 -8.77 4.62
N MET A 42 -7.97 -9.30 5.79
CA MET A 42 -8.88 -9.41 6.94
C MET A 42 -9.28 -8.04 7.52
N GLU A 43 -8.36 -7.08 7.60
CA GLU A 43 -8.67 -5.71 8.02
C GLU A 43 -9.61 -5.01 7.04
N LEU A 44 -9.35 -5.15 5.72
CA LEU A 44 -10.21 -4.61 4.68
C LEU A 44 -11.60 -5.26 4.74
N TYR A 45 -11.67 -6.57 4.90
CA TYR A 45 -12.93 -7.30 5.08
C TYR A 45 -13.76 -6.75 6.24
N ARG A 46 -13.16 -6.64 7.43
CA ARG A 46 -13.84 -6.12 8.63
C ARG A 46 -14.35 -4.69 8.41
N LYS A 47 -13.58 -3.83 7.75
CA LYS A 47 -13.98 -2.45 7.44
C LYS A 47 -15.10 -2.40 6.39
N MET A 48 -15.02 -3.24 5.36
CA MET A 48 -16.02 -3.33 4.29
C MET A 48 -17.35 -3.88 4.80
N LYS A 49 -17.33 -4.92 5.65
CA LYS A 49 -18.53 -5.56 6.20
C LYS A 49 -19.41 -4.62 7.04
N ARG A 50 -18.81 -3.59 7.65
CA ARG A 50 -19.56 -2.54 8.36
C ARG A 50 -20.47 -1.73 7.44
N THR A 51 -20.08 -1.56 6.17
CA THR A 51 -20.85 -0.83 5.16
C THR A 51 -21.66 -1.77 4.28
N PHE A 52 -21.17 -2.99 4.05
CA PHE A 52 -21.80 -4.01 3.20
C PHE A 52 -21.93 -5.33 3.97
N PRO A 53 -22.98 -5.51 4.80
CA PRO A 53 -23.09 -6.68 5.69
C PRO A 53 -23.09 -8.04 4.98
N GLY A 54 -23.63 -8.10 3.76
CA GLY A 54 -23.68 -9.31 2.92
C GLY A 54 -22.41 -9.59 2.11
N LEU A 55 -21.34 -8.81 2.27
CA LEU A 55 -20.10 -9.00 1.53
C LEU A 55 -19.34 -10.25 2.02
N SER A 56 -18.96 -11.12 1.07
CA SER A 56 -18.14 -12.31 1.36
C SER A 56 -16.66 -11.96 1.46
N TYR A 57 -15.89 -12.81 2.15
CA TYR A 57 -14.43 -12.65 2.21
C TYR A 57 -13.77 -12.86 0.84
N GLU A 58 -14.31 -13.77 0.03
CA GLU A 58 -13.89 -14.00 -1.35
C GLU A 58 -13.99 -12.72 -2.21
N THR A 59 -15.04 -11.93 -2.01
CA THR A 59 -15.21 -10.64 -2.70
C THR A 59 -14.03 -9.70 -2.44
N ILE A 60 -13.42 -9.74 -1.25
CA ILE A 60 -12.21 -8.95 -0.95
C ILE A 60 -11.05 -9.43 -1.79
N TYR A 61 -10.77 -10.74 -1.85
CA TYR A 61 -9.65 -11.27 -2.63
C TYR A 61 -9.80 -11.04 -4.12
N LEU A 62 -10.99 -11.22 -4.68
CA LEU A 62 -11.24 -10.97 -6.10
C LEU A 62 -10.96 -9.51 -6.46
N ASN A 63 -11.36 -8.56 -5.60
CA ASN A 63 -11.05 -7.16 -5.81
C ASN A 63 -9.56 -6.85 -5.58
N LEU A 64 -8.91 -7.43 -4.57
CA LEU A 64 -7.46 -7.27 -4.37
C LEU A 64 -6.67 -7.77 -5.57
N LYS A 65 -6.99 -8.97 -6.09
CA LYS A 65 -6.35 -9.53 -7.28
C LYS A 65 -6.52 -8.59 -8.47
N LEU A 66 -7.75 -8.19 -8.76
CA LEU A 66 -8.04 -7.22 -9.83
C LEU A 66 -7.26 -5.91 -9.68
N PHE A 67 -7.22 -5.35 -8.47
CA PHE A 67 -6.53 -4.09 -8.21
C PHE A 67 -5.00 -4.22 -8.29
N MET A 68 -4.45 -5.40 -8.02
CA MET A 68 -3.03 -5.70 -8.26
C MET A 68 -2.74 -5.79 -9.77
N ASP A 69 -3.60 -6.49 -10.53
CA ASP A 69 -3.46 -6.65 -11.98
C ASP A 69 -3.52 -5.29 -12.69
N LEU A 70 -4.40 -4.39 -12.22
CA LEU A 70 -4.53 -3.02 -12.71
C LEU A 70 -3.54 -2.04 -12.06
N ARG A 71 -2.58 -2.51 -11.25
CA ARG A 71 -1.55 -1.66 -10.60
C ARG A 71 -2.13 -0.50 -9.78
N PHE A 72 -3.32 -0.69 -9.19
CA PHE A 72 -3.89 0.27 -8.25
C PHE A 72 -3.28 0.12 -6.88
N ILE A 73 -2.99 -1.12 -6.49
CA ILE A 73 -2.37 -1.44 -5.21
C ILE A 73 -1.11 -2.26 -5.43
N GLU A 74 -0.32 -2.37 -4.38
CA GLU A 74 0.80 -3.29 -4.31
C GLU A 74 0.83 -4.03 -2.97
N THR A 75 1.57 -5.14 -2.94
CA THR A 75 1.82 -5.93 -1.74
C THR A 75 3.13 -5.54 -1.06
N ILE A 76 3.14 -5.74 0.26
CA ILE A 76 4.31 -5.70 1.12
C ILE A 76 4.25 -6.93 2.02
N LEU A 77 5.39 -7.59 2.17
CA LEU A 77 5.56 -8.64 3.15
C LEU A 77 6.08 -8.02 4.46
N LEU A 78 5.34 -8.19 5.55
CA LEU A 78 5.71 -7.64 6.85
C LEU A 78 5.68 -8.77 7.89
N GLY A 79 6.85 -9.36 8.14
CA GLY A 79 6.94 -10.67 8.79
C GLY A 79 6.31 -11.74 7.91
N ASN A 80 5.36 -12.51 8.44
CA ASN A 80 4.63 -13.54 7.70
C ASN A 80 3.27 -13.06 7.15
N GLU A 81 2.99 -11.75 7.17
CA GLU A 81 1.73 -11.18 6.70
C GLU A 81 1.89 -10.45 5.35
N VAL A 82 1.00 -10.77 4.42
CA VAL A 82 0.81 -9.99 3.19
C VAL A 82 -0.11 -8.81 3.49
N ARG A 83 0.39 -7.61 3.19
CA ARG A 83 -0.35 -6.35 3.37
C ARG A 83 -0.41 -5.59 2.06
N TYR A 84 -1.49 -4.84 1.86
CA TYR A 84 -1.80 -4.12 0.64
C TYR A 84 -1.80 -2.61 0.89
N ARG A 85 -1.18 -1.84 -0.02
CA ARG A 85 -1.25 -0.37 0.00
C ARG A 85 -1.58 0.17 -1.38
N ALA A 86 -2.11 1.40 -1.42
CA ALA A 86 -2.32 2.13 -2.65
C ALA A 86 -1.00 2.38 -3.38
N LEU A 87 -0.99 2.12 -4.69
CA LEU A 87 0.11 2.40 -5.60
C LEU A 87 -0.20 3.71 -6.36
N PRO A 88 0.57 4.79 -6.14
CA PRO A 88 0.39 6.04 -6.86
C PRO A 88 0.64 5.88 -8.37
N ALA A 89 -0.10 6.62 -9.19
CA ALA A 89 0.03 6.59 -10.66
C ALA A 89 1.40 7.07 -11.16
N VAL A 90 2.00 8.03 -10.45
CA VAL A 90 3.37 8.46 -10.69
C VAL A 90 4.23 7.84 -9.61
N HIS A 91 5.24 7.07 -10.02
CA HIS A 91 6.32 6.66 -9.14
C HIS A 91 7.14 7.89 -8.77
N ALA A 92 6.63 8.64 -7.79
CA ALA A 92 7.48 9.55 -7.05
C ALA A 92 8.52 8.69 -6.33
N PRO A 93 9.82 9.02 -6.43
CA PRO A 93 10.87 8.33 -5.69
C PRO A 93 10.61 8.58 -4.20
N LEU A 94 9.84 7.71 -3.58
CA LEU A 94 9.46 7.78 -2.18
C LEU A 94 10.03 6.57 -1.47
N VAL A 95 10.77 6.82 -0.40
CA VAL A 95 11.19 5.79 0.55
C VAL A 95 10.10 5.66 1.60
N GLN A 96 9.71 4.43 1.89
CA GLN A 96 8.68 4.12 2.88
C GLN A 96 9.33 3.53 4.12
N TYR A 97 9.22 4.20 5.25
CA TYR A 97 9.69 3.69 6.54
C TYR A 97 8.52 3.03 7.25
N ILE A 98 8.60 1.72 7.51
CA ILE A 98 7.52 0.91 8.05
C ILE A 98 7.92 0.39 9.43
N CYS A 99 7.13 0.74 10.44
CA CYS A 99 7.34 0.24 11.80
C CYS A 99 6.95 -1.24 11.90
N MET A 100 7.85 -2.08 12.40
CA MET A 100 7.63 -3.51 12.59
C MET A 100 6.66 -3.81 13.73
N ASP A 101 6.47 -2.88 14.67
CA ASP A 101 5.52 -3.01 15.78
C ASP A 101 4.13 -2.46 15.41
N CYS A 102 3.98 -1.14 15.35
CA CYS A 102 2.66 -0.52 15.09
C CYS A 102 2.25 -0.45 13.62
N LYS A 103 3.09 -0.92 12.68
CA LYS A 103 2.81 -0.98 11.23
C LYS A 103 2.65 0.37 10.52
N LYS A 104 2.83 1.49 11.24
CA LYS A 104 2.80 2.86 10.71
C LYS A 104 3.83 3.01 9.58
N ALA A 105 3.40 3.59 8.46
CA ALA A 105 4.26 3.90 7.33
C ALA A 105 4.48 5.42 7.22
N ILE A 106 5.73 5.84 7.06
CA ILE A 106 6.13 7.24 6.85
C ILE A 106 6.75 7.34 5.45
N GLN A 107 6.25 8.27 4.63
CA GLN A 107 6.75 8.48 3.28
C GLN A 107 7.74 9.65 3.27
N VAL A 108 8.92 9.44 2.69
CA VAL A 108 9.95 10.48 2.54
C VAL A 108 10.37 10.54 1.07
N SER A 109 10.51 11.74 0.52
CA SER A 109 11.03 11.93 -0.83
C SER A 109 12.50 11.54 -0.92
N PHE A 110 12.85 10.87 -2.01
CA PHE A 110 14.19 10.40 -2.33
C PHE A 110 14.63 11.03 -3.66
N ASP A 111 15.86 11.51 -3.74
CA ASP A 111 16.44 11.94 -5.01
C ASP A 111 17.21 10.76 -5.64
N PRO A 112 16.69 10.17 -6.73
CA PRO A 112 17.35 9.05 -7.40
C PRO A 112 18.64 9.44 -8.12
N SER A 113 18.93 10.74 -8.26
CA SER A 113 20.17 11.25 -8.85
C SER A 113 21.37 11.10 -7.90
N HIS A 114 21.10 11.03 -6.59
CA HIS A 114 22.11 10.90 -5.54
C HIS A 114 21.75 9.76 -4.58
N PRO A 115 21.74 8.50 -5.06
CA PRO A 115 21.43 7.37 -4.21
C PRO A 115 22.47 7.24 -3.09
N ALA A 116 22.01 7.06 -1.84
CA ALA A 116 22.88 6.87 -0.68
C ALA A 116 23.51 5.46 -0.60
N PHE A 117 23.43 4.68 -1.68
CA PHE A 117 23.91 3.30 -1.78
C PHE A 117 24.75 3.12 -3.06
N PRO A 118 25.71 2.17 -3.06
CA PRO A 118 26.58 1.94 -4.21
C PRO A 118 25.78 1.53 -5.44
N MET A 119 26.11 2.16 -6.57
CA MET A 119 25.52 1.90 -7.88
C MET A 119 26.56 1.25 -8.80
N PRO A 120 26.35 0.00 -9.27
CA PRO A 120 27.28 -0.64 -10.20
C PRO A 120 27.31 0.10 -11.53
N GLU A 121 28.50 0.36 -12.09
CA GLU A 121 28.67 1.02 -13.39
C GLU A 121 27.99 0.26 -14.54
N GLN A 122 27.81 -1.05 -14.38
CA GLN A 122 27.19 -1.96 -15.35
C GLN A 122 25.66 -2.04 -15.22
N PHE A 123 25.05 -1.20 -14.38
CA PHE A 123 23.62 -1.24 -14.08
C PHE A 123 22.92 0.07 -14.40
N LYS A 124 21.85 0.01 -15.20
CA LYS A 124 20.99 1.16 -15.50
C LYS A 124 19.67 1.05 -14.75
N SER A 125 19.52 1.83 -13.68
CA SER A 125 18.26 1.95 -12.96
C SER A 125 17.17 2.56 -13.84
N VAL A 126 16.02 1.89 -13.90
CA VAL A 126 14.80 2.41 -14.56
C VAL A 126 13.71 2.80 -13.58
N ASN A 127 13.79 2.29 -12.34
CA ASN A 127 12.82 2.56 -11.28
C ASN A 127 13.44 2.26 -9.91
N TYR A 128 12.96 2.94 -8.86
CA TYR A 128 13.34 2.69 -7.47
C TYR A 128 12.09 2.38 -6.64
N LYS A 129 12.12 1.27 -5.91
CA LYS A 129 11.13 0.93 -4.89
C LYS A 129 11.86 0.57 -3.62
N LEU A 130 11.67 1.39 -2.58
CA LEU A 130 12.41 1.28 -1.32
C LEU A 130 11.44 1.26 -0.13
N ASP A 131 11.41 0.12 0.56
CA ASP A 131 10.75 -0.07 1.85
C ASP A 131 11.84 -0.32 2.91
N ILE A 132 11.89 0.51 3.95
CA ILE A 132 12.81 0.39 5.08
C ILE A 132 12.01 -0.06 6.30
N PHE A 133 12.42 -1.16 6.91
CA PHE A 133 11.75 -1.74 8.07
C PHE A 133 12.53 -1.41 9.35
N GLY A 134 11.83 -1.00 10.40
CA GLY A 134 12.44 -0.62 11.68
C GLY A 134 11.40 -0.32 12.74
N TYR A 135 11.72 0.53 13.71
CA TYR A 135 10.80 0.93 14.77
C TYR A 135 10.62 2.45 14.77
N CYS A 136 9.38 2.92 14.85
CA CYS A 136 9.13 4.35 14.98
C CYS A 136 9.40 4.82 16.41
N ARG A 137 9.72 6.12 16.57
CA ARG A 137 9.94 6.77 17.87
C ARG A 137 8.87 6.40 18.91
N ASP A 138 7.59 6.52 18.53
CA ASP A 138 6.46 6.19 19.41
C ASP A 138 6.54 4.76 19.99
N CYS A 139 7.11 3.79 19.28
CA CYS A 139 7.24 2.40 19.73
C CYS A 139 8.52 2.19 20.57
N CYS A 140 9.63 2.81 20.18
CA CYS A 140 10.87 2.78 20.97
C CYS A 140 10.65 3.37 22.37
N ASP A 141 9.94 4.50 22.46
CA ASP A 141 9.69 5.21 23.73
C ASP A 141 8.74 4.44 24.65
N ARG A 142 7.90 3.53 24.09
CA ARG A 142 7.01 2.65 24.86
C ARG A 142 7.73 1.43 25.47
N GLY A 143 9.05 1.31 25.33
CA GLY A 143 9.83 0.14 25.76
C GLY A 143 9.62 -1.09 24.88
N GLY A 144 8.97 -0.93 23.72
CA GLY A 144 8.69 -2.00 22.77
C GLY A 144 9.84 -2.17 21.78
N SER A 145 10.93 -2.82 22.21
CA SER A 145 11.87 -3.45 21.28
C SER A 145 11.84 -4.96 21.49
N PRO A 146 11.15 -5.74 20.64
CA PRO A 146 11.50 -7.13 20.49
C PRO A 146 12.91 -7.20 19.92
N ALA A 147 13.75 -8.07 20.50
CA ALA A 147 15.00 -8.47 19.87
C ALA A 147 14.69 -8.91 18.44
N VAL A 148 15.31 -8.25 17.46
CA VAL A 148 15.26 -8.66 16.06
C VAL A 148 15.98 -10.02 15.99
N GLN A 149 15.24 -11.08 15.63
CA GLN A 149 15.82 -12.37 15.22
C GLN A 149 16.27 -12.28 13.76
#